data_AF-A0A1D8D713-F1
#
_entry.id   AF-A0A1D8D713-F1
#
_cell.length_a   1.000
_cell.length_b   1.000
_cell.length_c   1.000
_cell.angle_alpha   90.00
_cell.angle_beta   90.00
_cell.angle_gamma   90.00
#
_symmetry.space_group_name_H-M   'P 1'
#
loop_
_entity.id
_entity.type
_entity.pdbx_description
1 polymer ?
#
loop_
_entity_poly.entity_id
_entity_poly.type
_entity_poly.pdbx_seq_one_letter_code
_entity_poly.pdbx_strand_id
1 'polypeptide(L)'
;MKKKLALVAGVLLTSGMANQAFADIIALSFTDGIPSSFVDDPLPNIVGWEFTISSPVTVTSLGFYDYDNDGLVNDHAVSIWDSSAYVVVSASITNSGWSDAGYVWETVTPVTLSAGTYRIGAEIFGNDYYYSAATSVITATPVSYSGGVYAVGGFEYPGNVSMNNGRFGPNFSFNVVPEPTSMLLLGMGLVGLTALRRRKTDGV
;
A
#
# COMPACT_ATOMS: atom_id res chain seq x y z
N MET A 1 22.38 13.01 -60.31
CA MET A 1 21.09 12.79 -59.61
C MET A 1 21.06 11.32 -59.20
N LYS A 2 20.92 10.84 -57.96
CA LYS A 2 20.54 11.38 -56.64
C LYS A 2 21.37 10.61 -55.59
N LYS A 3 22.01 11.31 -54.62
CA LYS A 3 22.73 10.68 -53.50
C LYS A 3 21.70 10.06 -52.55
N LYS A 4 21.78 8.76 -52.27
CA LYS A 4 20.95 8.10 -51.26
C LYS A 4 21.51 8.42 -49.88
N LEU A 5 20.80 9.26 -49.14
CA LEU A 5 21.12 9.67 -47.77
C LEU A 5 20.78 8.48 -46.84
N ALA A 6 21.78 7.86 -46.22
CA ALA A 6 21.58 6.86 -45.18
C ALA A 6 21.34 7.60 -43.86
N LEU A 7 20.10 7.58 -43.37
CA LEU A 7 19.74 8.14 -42.06
C LEU A 7 20.10 7.09 -40.99
N VAL A 8 21.21 7.29 -40.30
CA VAL A 8 21.56 6.57 -39.08
C VAL A 8 20.82 7.26 -37.92
N ALA A 9 19.71 6.67 -37.48
CA ALA A 9 19.04 7.09 -36.25
C ALA A 9 19.69 6.37 -35.07
N GLY A 10 20.75 6.97 -34.52
CA GLY A 10 21.31 6.56 -33.23
C GLY A 10 20.45 7.12 -32.11
N VAL A 11 19.65 6.28 -31.46
CA VAL A 11 18.99 6.64 -30.21
C VAL A 11 19.92 6.22 -29.08
N LEU A 12 20.70 7.18 -28.56
CA LEU A 12 21.36 7.03 -27.26
C LEU A 12 20.32 7.31 -26.16
N LEU A 13 19.88 6.27 -25.47
CA LEU A 13 19.11 6.39 -24.22
C LEU A 13 20.07 6.26 -23.04
N THR A 14 20.63 7.39 -22.59
CA THR A 14 21.25 7.48 -21.27
C THR A 14 20.16 7.82 -20.27
N SER A 15 19.42 6.82 -19.78
CA SER A 15 18.50 7.01 -18.66
C SER A 15 19.31 7.02 -17.37
N GLY A 16 19.70 8.21 -16.92
CA GLY A 16 20.11 8.41 -15.53
C GLY A 16 18.93 8.04 -14.63
N MET A 17 19.16 7.14 -13.68
CA MET A 17 18.20 6.82 -12.61
C MET A 17 18.12 8.03 -11.68
N ALA A 18 17.32 9.04 -12.04
CA ALA A 18 16.92 10.06 -11.09
C ALA A 18 15.94 9.41 -10.11
N ASN A 19 16.37 9.20 -8.86
CA ASN A 19 15.46 8.87 -7.77
C ASN A 19 14.54 10.08 -7.55
N GLN A 20 13.40 10.10 -8.24
CA GLN A 20 12.30 11.00 -7.87
C GLN A 20 11.79 10.50 -6.52
N ALA A 21 11.99 11.31 -5.47
CA ALA A 21 11.29 11.13 -4.22
C ALA A 21 9.84 11.55 -4.45
N PHE A 22 8.93 10.58 -4.44
CA PHE A 22 7.50 10.84 -4.35
C PHE A 22 7.12 10.96 -2.88
N ALA A 23 6.11 11.78 -2.58
CA ALA A 23 5.49 11.75 -1.27
C ALA A 23 4.79 10.41 -1.06
N ASP A 24 4.86 9.87 0.15
CA ASP A 24 4.20 8.63 0.49
C ASP A 24 2.68 8.76 0.40
N ILE A 25 2.03 7.71 -0.10
CA ILE A 25 0.58 7.63 -0.27
C ILE A 25 0.01 6.85 0.92
N ILE A 26 -0.95 7.45 1.64
CA ILE A 26 -1.69 6.76 2.70
C ILE A 26 -2.68 5.77 2.07
N ALA A 27 -2.67 4.52 2.52
CA ALA A 27 -3.39 3.45 1.84
C ALA A 27 -4.90 3.53 1.95
N LEU A 28 -5.41 3.98 3.09
CA LEU A 28 -6.84 3.99 3.38
C LEU A 28 -7.24 5.24 4.17
N SER A 29 -8.41 5.78 3.83
CA SER A 29 -9.15 6.73 4.65
C SER A 29 -10.60 6.27 4.79
N PHE A 30 -11.27 6.64 5.86
CA PHE A 30 -12.67 6.30 6.10
C PHE A 30 -13.44 7.52 6.63
N THR A 31 -14.78 7.43 6.59
CA THR A 31 -15.64 8.45 7.21
C THR A 31 -16.64 7.81 8.17
N ASP A 32 -16.93 8.53 9.25
CA ASP A 32 -17.80 8.10 10.34
C ASP A 32 -17.38 6.74 10.94
N GLY A 33 -18.29 6.13 11.69
CA GLY A 33 -18.12 4.85 12.34
C GLY A 33 -18.34 4.96 13.84
N ILE A 34 -18.19 3.83 14.51
CA ILE A 34 -18.33 3.69 15.94
C ILE A 34 -16.92 3.59 16.53
N PRO A 35 -16.45 4.60 17.29
CA PRO A 35 -15.21 4.47 18.03
C PRO A 35 -15.39 3.37 19.07
N SER A 36 -14.46 2.43 19.07
CA SER A 36 -14.46 1.28 19.94
C SER A 36 -13.11 1.20 20.65
N SER A 37 -13.13 1.18 21.97
CA SER A 37 -11.93 0.86 22.75
C SER A 37 -11.66 -0.64 22.67
N PHE A 38 -10.53 -1.07 23.22
CA PHE A 38 -10.43 -2.44 23.70
C PHE A 38 -11.60 -2.73 24.68
N VAL A 39 -12.16 -3.94 24.61
CA VAL A 39 -13.11 -4.46 25.62
C VAL A 39 -12.29 -5.39 26.54
N ASP A 40 -12.80 -5.85 27.69
CA ASP A 40 -12.02 -6.65 28.66
C ASP A 40 -12.16 -8.20 28.57
N ASP A 41 -13.17 -8.81 27.92
CA ASP A 41 -13.20 -10.29 27.66
C ASP A 41 -14.35 -10.77 26.71
N PRO A 42 -14.20 -11.83 25.85
CA PRO A 42 -12.97 -12.34 25.24
C PRO A 42 -12.64 -11.59 23.94
N LEU A 43 -11.35 -11.29 23.79
CA LEU A 43 -10.91 -10.06 23.12
C LEU A 43 -10.37 -10.26 21.73
N PRO A 44 -10.75 -9.44 20.73
CA PRO A 44 -9.85 -9.20 19.64
C PRO A 44 -8.61 -8.47 20.19
N ASN A 45 -7.49 -9.20 20.33
CA ASN A 45 -6.20 -8.58 20.64
C ASN A 45 -5.64 -7.88 19.42
N ILE A 46 -6.11 -8.26 18.22
CA ILE A 46 -5.79 -7.56 16.99
C ILE A 46 -7.05 -7.03 16.33
N VAL A 47 -6.99 -5.78 15.88
CA VAL A 47 -7.95 -5.14 14.99
C VAL A 47 -7.27 -4.74 13.70
N GLY A 48 -7.97 -4.88 12.59
CA GLY A 48 -7.42 -4.48 11.31
C GLY A 48 -8.33 -4.70 10.13
N TRP A 49 -7.73 -4.80 8.95
CA TRP A 49 -8.44 -4.96 7.69
C TRP A 49 -7.64 -5.79 6.68
N GLU A 50 -8.38 -6.50 5.83
CA GLU A 50 -7.85 -7.20 4.67
C GLU A 50 -7.86 -6.29 3.46
N PHE A 51 -6.85 -6.44 2.61
CA PHE A 51 -6.73 -5.71 1.37
C PHE A 51 -6.09 -6.53 0.27
N THR A 52 -6.33 -6.10 -0.96
CA THR A 52 -5.65 -6.61 -2.14
C THR A 52 -4.78 -5.51 -2.76
N ILE A 53 -3.70 -5.94 -3.38
CA ILE A 53 -2.79 -5.10 -4.17
C ILE A 53 -2.85 -5.60 -5.62
N SER A 54 -3.12 -4.70 -6.57
CA SER A 54 -3.19 -5.03 -8.00
C SER A 54 -1.89 -4.83 -8.77
N SER A 55 -0.96 -4.01 -8.26
CA SER A 55 0.40 -3.82 -8.80
C SER A 55 1.38 -3.54 -7.66
N PRO A 56 2.68 -3.88 -7.80
CA PRO A 56 3.61 -3.79 -6.68
C PRO A 56 3.69 -2.40 -6.05
N VAL A 57 3.73 -2.37 -4.72
CA VAL A 57 3.92 -1.16 -3.91
C VAL A 57 5.07 -1.37 -2.93
N THR A 58 5.77 -0.30 -2.57
CA THR A 58 6.77 -0.33 -1.51
C THR A 58 6.19 0.33 -0.27
N VAL A 59 5.89 -0.45 0.76
CA VAL A 59 5.46 0.05 2.07
C VAL A 59 6.64 0.73 2.74
N THR A 60 6.41 1.94 3.22
CA THR A 60 7.43 2.82 3.80
C THR A 60 7.17 3.14 5.26
N SER A 61 5.91 3.11 5.69
CA SER A 61 5.52 3.38 7.08
C SER A 61 4.30 2.56 7.49
N LEU A 62 4.20 2.27 8.79
CA LEU A 62 2.99 1.76 9.42
C LEU A 62 2.48 2.81 10.40
N GLY A 63 1.18 2.81 10.65
CA GLY A 63 0.57 3.77 11.57
C GLY A 63 -0.58 3.17 12.36
N PHE A 64 -0.92 3.86 13.44
CA PHE A 64 -2.04 3.57 14.31
C PHE A 64 -2.90 4.83 14.49
N TYR A 65 -4.21 4.67 14.47
CA TYR A 65 -5.16 5.77 14.51
C TYR A 65 -5.10 6.51 15.86
N ASP A 66 -4.92 7.82 15.80
CA ASP A 66 -4.84 8.72 16.95
C ASP A 66 -6.24 9.29 17.21
N TYR A 67 -7.03 8.57 18.02
CA TYR A 67 -8.37 9.00 18.37
C TYR A 67 -8.31 10.32 19.15
N ASP A 68 -9.11 11.31 18.76
CA ASP A 68 -9.09 12.69 19.27
C ASP A 68 -7.81 13.52 18.97
N ASN A 69 -6.82 12.93 18.30
CA ASN A 69 -5.60 13.59 17.84
C ASN A 69 -4.81 14.25 19.00
N ASP A 70 -4.74 13.55 20.14
CA ASP A 70 -4.01 13.94 21.34
C ASP A 70 -2.80 13.03 21.65
N GLY A 71 -2.52 12.09 20.74
CA GLY A 71 -1.41 11.14 20.82
C GLY A 71 -1.83 9.82 21.44
N LEU A 72 -0.97 8.81 21.28
CA LEU A 72 -1.25 7.47 21.79
C LEU A 72 -1.02 7.37 23.29
N VAL A 73 -1.91 6.67 23.99
CA VAL A 73 -1.75 6.33 25.41
C VAL A 73 -0.71 5.22 25.57
N ASN A 74 -0.68 4.26 24.66
CA ASN A 74 0.27 3.13 24.67
C ASN A 74 0.93 2.94 23.31
N ASP A 75 2.03 2.18 23.33
CA ASP A 75 2.68 1.75 22.09
C ASP A 75 1.89 0.59 21.47
N HIS A 76 1.66 0.60 20.16
CA HIS A 76 0.91 -0.44 19.47
C HIS A 76 1.78 -1.22 18.49
N ALA A 77 1.84 -2.54 18.62
CA ALA A 77 2.42 -3.39 17.60
C ALA A 77 1.50 -3.39 16.37
N VAL A 78 2.04 -3.05 15.19
CA VAL A 78 1.34 -3.09 13.90
C VAL A 78 2.11 -3.98 12.95
N SER A 79 1.41 -4.85 12.22
CA SER A 79 2.04 -5.72 11.22
C SER A 79 1.14 -5.92 10.00
N ILE A 80 1.78 -6.17 8.87
CA ILE A 80 1.15 -6.68 7.66
C ILE A 80 1.56 -8.16 7.53
N TRP A 81 0.59 -9.00 7.24
CA TRP A 81 0.78 -10.41 6.92
C TRP A 81 0.37 -10.71 5.47
N ASP A 82 1.05 -11.68 4.87
CA ASP A 82 0.60 -12.30 3.62
C ASP A 82 -0.51 -13.35 3.85
N SER A 83 -1.05 -13.88 2.75
CA SER A 83 -2.08 -14.91 2.77
C SER A 83 -1.63 -16.28 3.34
N SER A 84 -0.32 -16.48 3.51
CA SER A 84 0.27 -17.65 4.17
C SER A 84 0.50 -17.42 5.67
N ALA A 85 -0.02 -16.31 6.22
CA ALA A 85 0.11 -15.89 7.60
C ALA A 85 1.55 -15.55 8.03
N TYR A 86 2.45 -15.27 7.09
CA TYR A 86 3.78 -14.75 7.41
C TYR A 86 3.74 -13.24 7.56
N VAL A 87 4.41 -12.73 8.59
CA VAL A 87 4.65 -11.31 8.77
C VAL A 87 5.59 -10.83 7.66
N VAL A 88 5.16 -9.82 6.89
CA VAL A 88 5.96 -9.20 5.82
C VAL A 88 6.57 -7.87 6.23
N VAL A 89 5.90 -7.14 7.13
CA VAL A 89 6.43 -5.90 7.72
C VAL A 89 5.79 -5.64 9.07
N SER A 90 6.55 -5.07 10.01
CA SER A 90 6.12 -4.75 11.36
C SER A 90 6.75 -3.47 11.87
N ALA A 91 6.06 -2.80 12.78
CA ALA A 91 6.56 -1.67 13.56
C ALA A 91 5.89 -1.65 14.94
N SER A 92 6.54 -1.00 15.91
CA SER A 92 5.92 -0.58 17.16
C SER A 92 5.61 0.90 17.04
N ILE A 93 4.34 1.27 16.96
CA ILE A 93 3.91 2.66 16.83
C ILE A 93 3.90 3.28 18.21
N THR A 94 4.69 4.34 18.40
CA THR A 94 4.86 5.00 19.70
C THR A 94 4.36 6.43 19.62
N ASN A 95 4.09 7.06 20.77
CA ASN A 95 3.74 8.48 20.82
C ASN A 95 4.92 9.43 20.43
N SER A 96 6.08 8.88 20.06
CA SER A 96 7.20 9.63 19.48
C SER A 96 7.19 9.67 17.95
N GLY A 97 6.30 8.91 17.31
CA GLY A 97 6.05 8.95 15.87
C GLY A 97 5.50 10.31 15.41
N TRP A 98 5.41 10.51 14.09
CA TRP A 98 4.82 11.74 13.55
C TRP A 98 3.32 11.58 13.35
N SER A 99 2.56 12.64 13.62
CA SER A 99 1.12 12.68 13.37
C SER A 99 0.82 13.17 11.96
N ASP A 100 0.04 12.41 11.19
CA ASP A 100 -0.51 12.85 9.91
C ASP A 100 -1.83 12.12 9.60
N ALA A 101 -2.79 12.85 9.04
CA ALA A 101 -4.11 12.34 8.64
C ALA A 101 -4.88 11.55 9.73
N GLY A 102 -4.71 11.90 11.00
CA GLY A 102 -5.36 11.23 12.15
C GLY A 102 -4.67 9.92 12.58
N TYR A 103 -3.42 9.70 12.19
CA TYR A 103 -2.62 8.57 12.59
C TYR A 103 -1.30 9.05 13.18
N VAL A 104 -0.77 8.31 14.15
CA VAL A 104 0.66 8.33 14.50
C VAL A 104 1.37 7.28 13.67
N TRP A 105 2.50 7.66 13.08
CA TRP A 105 3.24 6.86 12.12
C TRP A 105 4.66 6.58 12.57
N GLU A 106 5.18 5.42 12.16
CA GLU A 106 6.58 5.04 12.27
C GLU A 106 7.09 4.55 10.92
N THR A 107 8.32 4.95 10.56
CA THR A 107 8.98 4.50 9.34
C THR A 107 9.43 3.06 9.51
N VAL A 108 9.26 2.25 8.46
CA VAL A 108 9.79 0.88 8.39
C VAL A 108 10.93 0.80 7.39
N THR A 109 11.75 -0.25 7.49
CA THR A 109 12.62 -0.60 6.36
C THR A 109 11.73 -0.88 5.15
N PRO A 110 11.91 -0.20 4.00
CA PRO A 110 10.97 -0.33 2.90
C PRO A 110 10.80 -1.78 2.41
N VAL A 111 9.56 -2.25 2.30
CA VAL A 111 9.23 -3.62 1.85
C VAL A 111 8.32 -3.55 0.63
N THR A 112 8.72 -4.22 -0.45
CA THR A 112 7.87 -4.33 -1.64
C THR A 112 6.85 -5.45 -1.48
N LEU A 113 5.58 -5.08 -1.47
CA LEU A 113 4.46 -6.01 -1.59
C LEU A 113 4.15 -6.22 -3.07
N SER A 114 4.08 -7.47 -3.49
CA SER A 114 3.65 -7.83 -4.85
C SER A 114 2.13 -7.80 -4.95
N ALA A 115 1.59 -7.99 -6.16
CA ALA A 115 0.15 -8.19 -6.29
C ALA A 115 -0.29 -9.43 -5.49
N GLY A 116 -1.36 -9.28 -4.70
CA GLY A 116 -1.79 -10.33 -3.76
C GLY A 116 -2.77 -9.82 -2.71
N THR A 117 -3.13 -10.72 -1.79
CA THR A 117 -4.00 -10.43 -0.63
C THR A 117 -3.16 -10.38 0.63
N TYR A 118 -3.41 -9.38 1.45
CA TYR A 118 -2.69 -9.10 2.68
C TYR A 118 -3.67 -8.69 3.77
N ARG A 119 -3.24 -8.82 5.03
CA ARG A 119 -3.97 -8.28 6.18
C ARG A 119 -3.05 -7.38 6.96
N ILE A 120 -3.53 -6.21 7.35
CA ILE A 120 -2.87 -5.37 8.34
C ILE A 120 -3.65 -5.47 9.65
N GLY A 121 -2.92 -5.50 10.76
CA GLY A 121 -3.48 -5.63 12.10
C GLY A 121 -2.63 -4.88 13.11
N ALA A 122 -3.29 -4.29 14.10
CA ALA A 122 -2.68 -3.67 15.26
C ALA A 122 -3.14 -4.35 16.54
N GLU A 123 -2.25 -4.44 17.51
CA GLU A 123 -2.64 -4.72 18.89
C GLU A 123 -3.52 -3.58 19.42
N ILE A 124 -4.62 -3.89 20.10
CA ILE A 124 -5.52 -2.88 20.69
C ILE A 124 -5.59 -3.04 22.20
N PHE A 125 -5.14 -2.03 22.94
CA PHE A 125 -5.19 -2.02 24.41
C PHE A 125 -5.12 -0.59 24.96
N GLY A 126 -5.42 -0.45 26.26
CA GLY A 126 -5.03 0.70 27.06
C GLY A 126 -5.69 2.05 26.73
N ASN A 127 -7.00 2.04 26.45
CA ASN A 127 -7.83 3.23 26.16
C ASN A 127 -7.52 3.95 24.85
N ASP A 128 -6.65 3.41 24.00
CA ASP A 128 -6.56 3.81 22.60
C ASP A 128 -7.72 3.16 21.81
N TYR A 129 -8.31 3.91 20.87
CA TYR A 129 -9.52 3.52 20.16
C TYR A 129 -9.23 3.17 18.70
N TYR A 130 -10.08 2.32 18.13
CA TYR A 130 -10.18 2.09 16.69
C TYR A 130 -11.60 2.38 16.21
N TYR A 131 -11.75 2.62 14.90
CA TYR A 131 -13.08 2.78 14.30
C TYR A 131 -13.60 1.49 13.69
N SER A 132 -14.87 1.17 13.95
CA SER A 132 -15.58 0.10 13.25
C SER A 132 -16.87 0.60 12.62
N ALA A 133 -17.46 -0.21 11.75
CA ALA A 133 -18.73 0.13 11.09
C ALA A 133 -18.70 1.49 10.37
N ALA A 134 -17.58 1.80 9.70
CA ALA A 134 -17.44 3.05 8.97
C ALA A 134 -18.47 3.15 7.83
N THR A 135 -18.97 4.35 7.58
CA THR A 135 -19.96 4.62 6.53
C THR A 135 -19.33 4.53 5.15
N SER A 136 -18.12 5.05 4.99
CA SER A 136 -17.36 4.98 3.73
C SER A 136 -15.92 4.58 3.98
N VAL A 137 -15.34 3.87 3.02
CA VAL A 137 -13.94 3.43 3.01
C VAL A 137 -13.39 3.72 1.63
N ILE A 138 -12.32 4.51 1.57
CA ILE A 138 -11.64 4.90 0.34
C ILE A 138 -10.21 4.40 0.44
N THR A 139 -9.73 3.74 -0.61
CA THR A 139 -8.36 3.25 -0.69
C THR A 139 -7.63 3.91 -1.85
N ALA A 140 -6.32 4.10 -1.68
CA ALA A 140 -5.46 4.61 -2.73
C ALA A 140 -5.04 3.47 -3.68
N THR A 141 -5.21 3.66 -4.98
CA THR A 141 -4.73 2.72 -6.00
C THR A 141 -3.22 2.48 -5.82
N PRO A 142 -2.73 1.22 -5.87
CA PRO A 142 -3.40 -0.01 -6.32
C PRO A 142 -4.03 -0.87 -5.20
N VAL A 143 -4.21 -0.30 -4.01
CA VAL A 143 -4.81 -0.99 -2.85
C VAL A 143 -6.33 -1.04 -3.00
N SER A 144 -6.94 -2.14 -2.56
CA SER A 144 -8.40 -2.28 -2.48
C SER A 144 -8.81 -2.98 -1.19
N TYR A 145 -9.65 -2.31 -0.41
CA TYR A 145 -10.18 -2.84 0.85
C TYR A 145 -11.09 -4.05 0.63
N SER A 146 -10.90 -5.10 1.43
CA SER A 146 -11.59 -6.39 1.30
C SER A 146 -12.39 -6.81 2.55
N GLY A 147 -12.33 -6.04 3.63
CA GLY A 147 -13.12 -6.29 4.85
C GLY A 147 -12.35 -6.02 6.14
N GLY A 148 -13.07 -5.88 7.26
CA GLY A 148 -12.46 -5.81 8.59
C GLY A 148 -12.03 -7.19 9.07
N VAL A 149 -10.92 -7.29 9.79
CA VAL A 149 -10.42 -8.55 10.37
C VAL A 149 -10.01 -8.38 11.83
N TYR A 150 -9.95 -9.49 12.56
CA TYR A 150 -9.49 -9.53 13.95
C TYR A 150 -8.89 -10.90 14.34
N ALA A 151 -8.11 -10.94 15.41
CA ALA A 151 -7.66 -12.17 16.07
C ALA A 151 -7.82 -12.05 17.59
N VAL A 152 -8.04 -13.19 18.24
CA VAL A 152 -8.28 -13.33 19.67
C VAL A 152 -7.19 -14.20 20.27
N GLY A 153 -6.63 -13.82 21.42
CA GLY A 153 -5.68 -14.68 22.14
C GLY A 153 -4.20 -14.36 21.90
N GLY A 154 -3.86 -13.39 21.06
CA GLY A 154 -2.51 -12.83 20.98
C GLY A 154 -2.27 -11.92 19.78
N PHE A 155 -1.02 -11.44 19.65
CA PHE A 155 -0.57 -10.74 18.45
C PHE A 155 -0.16 -11.75 17.37
N GLU A 156 -1.12 -12.20 16.58
CA GLU A 156 -0.99 -13.22 15.53
C GLU A 156 -1.69 -12.82 14.22
N TYR A 157 -1.67 -13.68 13.20
CA TYR A 157 -2.42 -13.40 11.98
C TYR A 157 -3.92 -13.18 12.26
N PRO A 158 -4.52 -12.04 11.86
CA PRO A 158 -5.94 -11.76 12.12
C PRO A 158 -6.84 -12.62 11.25
N GLY A 159 -7.08 -13.87 11.68
CA GLY A 159 -7.79 -14.90 10.94
C GLY A 159 -9.30 -14.67 10.79
N ASN A 160 -9.93 -14.01 11.77
CA ASN A 160 -11.37 -13.83 11.81
C ASN A 160 -11.81 -12.64 10.96
N VAL A 161 -12.96 -12.77 10.31
CA VAL A 161 -13.57 -11.71 9.50
C VAL A 161 -14.61 -10.97 10.35
N SER A 162 -14.58 -9.64 10.29
CA SER A 162 -15.58 -8.79 10.95
C SER A 162 -16.84 -8.66 10.11
N MET A 163 -18.00 -8.71 10.76
CA MET A 163 -19.29 -8.43 10.12
C MET A 163 -19.54 -6.93 9.91
N ASN A 164 -18.80 -6.08 10.64
CA ASN A 164 -18.88 -4.63 10.52
C ASN A 164 -17.90 -4.14 9.46
N ASN A 165 -18.21 -2.98 8.87
CA ASN A 165 -17.32 -2.36 7.92
C ASN A 165 -16.07 -1.80 8.62
N GLY A 166 -15.01 -2.60 8.61
CA GLY A 166 -13.69 -2.23 9.08
C GLY A 166 -13.47 -2.39 10.57
N ARG A 167 -12.19 -2.50 10.92
CA ARG A 167 -11.65 -2.28 12.26
C ARG A 167 -10.38 -1.44 12.09
N PHE A 168 -10.60 -0.15 11.83
CA PHE A 168 -9.59 0.83 11.47
C PHE A 168 -8.90 1.36 12.73
N GLY A 169 -7.88 0.62 13.15
CA GLY A 169 -6.79 1.10 14.01
C GLY A 169 -5.51 1.24 13.17
N PRO A 170 -5.02 0.15 12.53
CA PRO A 170 -3.81 0.22 11.74
C PRO A 170 -4.01 0.82 10.34
N ASN A 171 -2.93 1.40 9.81
CA ASN A 171 -2.82 1.81 8.41
C ASN A 171 -1.36 1.70 7.93
N PHE A 172 -1.13 1.91 6.63
CA PHE A 172 0.21 1.97 6.07
C PHE A 172 0.32 3.07 5.01
N SER A 173 1.54 3.57 4.83
CA SER A 173 1.87 4.42 3.68
C SER A 173 2.80 3.68 2.72
N PHE A 174 2.73 4.02 1.45
CA PHE A 174 3.50 3.35 0.41
C PHE A 174 3.83 4.25 -0.77
N ASN A 175 4.79 3.80 -1.56
CA ASN A 175 5.10 4.34 -2.88
C ASN A 175 4.73 3.33 -3.96
N VAL A 176 4.17 3.82 -5.07
CA VAL A 176 3.93 2.98 -6.25
C VAL A 176 5.28 2.60 -6.88
N VAL A 177 5.46 1.32 -7.21
CA VAL A 177 6.67 0.88 -7.93
C VAL A 177 6.46 1.21 -9.41
N PRO A 178 7.27 2.09 -10.04
CA PRO A 178 7.11 2.40 -11.45
C PRO A 178 7.23 1.14 -12.30
N GLU A 179 6.31 0.96 -13.26
CA GLU A 179 6.46 -0.11 -14.24
C GLU A 179 7.81 0.06 -14.96
N PRO A 180 8.57 -1.03 -15.16
CA PRO A 180 9.80 -0.96 -15.92
C PRO A 180 9.55 -0.30 -17.29
N THR A 181 10.32 0.73 -17.62
CA THR A 181 10.26 1.44 -18.92
C THR A 181 10.48 0.51 -20.13
N SER A 182 10.88 -0.74 -19.90
CA SER A 182 10.90 -1.80 -20.90
C SER A 182 9.55 -2.09 -21.54
N MET A 183 8.41 -1.91 -20.85
CA MET A 183 7.09 -2.05 -21.47
C MET A 183 6.79 -0.92 -22.46
N LEU A 184 7.19 0.30 -22.13
CA LEU A 184 7.14 1.43 -23.06
C LEU A 184 8.07 1.18 -24.27
N LEU A 185 9.28 0.66 -24.02
CA LEU A 185 10.23 0.33 -25.08
C LEU A 185 9.73 -0.79 -25.98
N LEU A 186 9.08 -1.81 -25.42
CA LEU A 186 8.43 -2.89 -26.18
C LEU A 186 7.30 -2.34 -27.05
N GLY A 187 6.43 -1.50 -26.48
CA GLY A 187 5.35 -0.84 -27.24
C GLY A 187 5.89 0.02 -28.38
N MET A 188 6.88 0.87 -28.10
CA MET A 188 7.54 1.70 -29.10
C MET A 188 8.29 0.86 -30.16
N GLY A 189 8.92 -0.25 -29.76
CA GLY A 189 9.58 -1.18 -30.66
C GLY A 189 8.62 -1.84 -31.64
N LEU A 190 7.45 -2.27 -31.18
CA LEU A 190 6.39 -2.85 -32.03
C LEU A 190 5.81 -1.81 -33.01
N VAL A 191 5.61 -0.56 -32.56
CA VAL A 191 5.19 0.54 -33.43
C VAL A 191 6.25 0.85 -34.49
N GLY A 192 7.53 0.88 -34.10
CA GLY A 192 8.64 1.06 -35.04
C GLY A 192 8.72 -0.04 -36.12
N LEU A 193 8.57 -1.30 -35.72
CA LEU A 193 8.57 -2.45 -36.63
C LEU A 193 7.39 -2.43 -37.62
N THR A 194 6.19 -2.06 -37.17
CA THR A 194 5.02 -1.95 -38.05
C THR A 194 5.14 -0.79 -39.05
N ALA A 195 5.72 0.35 -38.63
CA ALA A 195 6.01 1.48 -39.52
C ALA A 195 7.05 1.12 -40.61
N LEU A 196 8.09 0.35 -40.25
CA LEU A 196 9.08 -0.16 -41.20
C LEU A 196 8.50 -1.16 -42.20
N ARG A 197 7.53 -1.98 -41.76
CA ARG A 197 6.87 -2.98 -42.61
C ARG A 197 5.97 -2.34 -43.67
N ARG A 198 5.23 -1.28 -43.33
CA ARG A 198 4.37 -0.52 -44.27
C ARG A 198 5.16 0.18 -45.37
N ARG A 199 6.34 0.72 -45.04
CA ARG A 199 7.24 1.32 -46.05
C ARG A 199 7.73 0.34 -47.12
N LYS A 200 7.71 -0.97 -46.86
CA LYS A 200 8.19 -1.99 -47.80
C LYS A 200 7.12 -2.43 -48.80
N THR A 201 5.84 -2.22 -48.50
CA THR A 201 4.70 -2.59 -49.37
C THR A 201 4.31 -1.50 -50.36
N ASP A 202 4.61 -0.23 -50.07
CA ASP A 202 4.25 0.92 -50.92
C ASP A 202 5.29 1.22 -52.02
N GLY A 203 6.15 0.25 -52.33
CA GLY A 203 7.30 0.37 -53.25
C GLY A 203 7.24 -0.50 -54.51
N VAL A 204 6.06 -0.96 -54.93
CA VAL A 204 5.82 -1.64 -56.22
C VAL A 204 4.96 -0.76 -57.12
#